data_AF-A0A9D8IEY1-F1
#
_entry.id   AF-A0A9D8IEY1-F1
#
_cell.length_a   1.000
_cell.length_b   1.000
_cell.length_c   1.000
_cell.angle_alpha   90.00
_cell.angle_beta   90.00
_cell.angle_gamma   90.00
#
_symmetry.space_group_name_H-M   'P 1'
#
loop_
_entity.id
_entity.type
_entity.pdbx_description
1 polymer ?
#
loop_
_entity_poly.entity_id
_entity_poly.type
_entity_poly.pdbx_seq_one_letter_code
_entity_poly.pdbx_strand_id
1 'polypeptide(L)'
;MSKEFSAVRITSSNYRQYKNAQIHIVVIDTLENIYQNIPNSFYDLIIVDECHRSTNINRKLIFDHFLCPRIGLTATPRKAIAAKGKDLSEEDLAILDTYKLFGCETGEPDYQFDLTRGIGEEFLAPYQVLSIETELTKLAREKGVEFSYVLDPDERRRIELDQQKKLMLEQLERKYISEDRCLRIAEEIKAHTEYGEKVLLFGVSQPHCTMPTKALNKVFAAPEDETSPRYAEAIISDNNDLNATGDI
;
A
#
# COMPACT_ATOMS: atom_id res chain seq x y z
N MET A 1 26.14 -11.07 -30.26
CA MET A 1 26.69 -11.45 -28.94
C MET A 1 26.18 -10.44 -27.94
N SER A 2 25.29 -10.83 -27.02
CA SER A 2 24.97 -9.94 -25.90
C SER A 2 26.26 -9.76 -25.09
N LYS A 3 26.74 -8.53 -24.95
CA LYS A 3 27.74 -8.24 -23.92
C LYS A 3 27.07 -8.57 -22.59
N GLU A 4 27.64 -9.51 -21.84
CA GLU A 4 27.22 -9.74 -20.47
C GLU A 4 27.63 -8.52 -19.66
N PHE A 5 26.65 -7.72 -19.24
CA PHE A 5 26.88 -6.61 -18.34
C PHE A 5 26.96 -7.14 -16.90
N SER A 6 27.97 -6.69 -16.16
CA SER A 6 28.11 -7.07 -14.76
C SER A 6 27.14 -6.27 -13.89
N ALA A 7 26.22 -6.97 -13.21
CA ALA A 7 25.25 -6.37 -12.31
C ALA A 7 25.49 -6.83 -10.86
N VAL A 8 25.44 -5.88 -9.92
CA VAL A 8 25.62 -6.16 -8.49
C VAL A 8 24.59 -5.42 -7.65
N ARG A 9 24.00 -6.12 -6.69
CA ARG A 9 23.17 -5.49 -5.65
C ARG A 9 24.04 -4.96 -4.51
N ILE A 10 23.95 -3.67 -4.23
CA ILE A 10 24.62 -3.04 -3.08
C ILE A 10 23.70 -3.14 -1.87
N THR A 11 24.11 -3.92 -0.87
CA THR A 11 23.38 -4.13 0.39
C THR A 11 24.11 -3.59 1.61
N SER A 12 25.37 -3.17 1.46
CA SER A 12 26.22 -2.70 2.55
C SER A 12 26.92 -1.40 2.18
N SER A 13 27.57 -0.80 3.17
CA SER A 13 28.35 0.44 3.01
C SER A 13 29.57 0.30 2.09
N ASN A 14 29.94 -0.93 1.68
CA ASN A 14 31.21 -1.20 1.02
C ASN A 14 31.11 -1.18 -0.53
N TYR A 15 30.66 -0.06 -1.10
CA TYR A 15 30.58 0.13 -2.56
C TYR A 15 31.94 -0.10 -3.26
N ARG A 16 33.05 0.08 -2.54
CA ARG A 16 34.41 0.01 -3.09
C ARG A 16 34.76 -1.36 -3.67
N GLN A 17 34.17 -2.43 -3.14
CA GLN A 17 34.39 -3.79 -3.61
C GLN A 17 33.76 -4.05 -4.98
N TYR A 18 32.75 -3.26 -5.35
CA TYR A 18 31.94 -3.45 -6.54
C TYR A 18 32.09 -2.33 -7.56
N LYS A 19 33.14 -1.50 -7.45
CA LYS A 19 33.38 -0.36 -8.36
C LYS A 19 33.46 -0.73 -9.84
N ASN A 20 33.91 -1.96 -10.12
CA ASN A 20 34.11 -2.43 -11.50
C ASN A 20 32.82 -3.03 -12.10
N ALA A 21 31.74 -3.15 -11.32
CA ALA A 21 30.46 -3.55 -11.87
C ALA A 21 29.86 -2.41 -12.69
N GLN A 22 29.21 -2.75 -13.81
CA GLN A 22 28.63 -1.78 -14.73
C GLN A 22 27.23 -1.35 -14.28
N ILE A 23 26.50 -2.22 -13.60
CA ILE A 23 25.14 -1.96 -13.13
C ILE A 23 25.11 -2.18 -11.61
N HIS A 24 24.65 -1.17 -10.88
CA HIS A 24 24.43 -1.23 -9.44
C HIS A 24 22.94 -1.16 -9.14
N ILE A 25 22.43 -2.15 -8.40
CA ILE A 25 21.06 -2.16 -7.91
C ILE A 25 21.11 -1.87 -6.41
N VAL A 26 20.42 -0.82 -5.97
CA VAL A 26 20.50 -0.35 -4.59
C VAL A 26 19.13 0.08 -4.10
N VAL A 27 18.84 -0.22 -2.84
CA VAL A 27 17.66 0.33 -2.16
C VAL A 27 18.00 1.75 -1.71
N ILE A 28 17.07 2.69 -1.88
CA ILE A 28 17.29 4.12 -1.62
C ILE A 28 17.83 4.40 -0.21
N ASP A 29 17.38 3.67 0.82
CA ASP A 29 17.87 3.82 2.19
C ASP A 29 19.35 3.41 2.33
N THR A 30 19.78 2.39 1.58
CA THR A 30 21.21 2.03 1.51
C THR A 30 22.00 3.11 0.77
N LEU A 31 21.43 3.66 -0.31
CA LEU A 31 22.07 4.72 -1.09
C LEU A 31 22.26 6.00 -0.26
N GLU A 32 21.27 6.37 0.57
CA GLU A 32 21.31 7.51 1.50
C GLU A 32 22.52 7.45 2.44
N ASN A 33 22.94 6.25 2.84
CA ASN A 33 24.07 6.07 3.74
C ASN A 33 25.44 6.12 3.04
N ILE A 34 25.49 5.90 1.72
CA ILE A 34 26.76 5.73 0.99
C ILE A 34 27.04 6.79 -0.06
N TYR A 35 26.04 7.56 -0.52
CA TYR A 35 26.17 8.43 -1.70
C TYR A 35 27.33 9.42 -1.58
N GLN A 36 27.58 9.96 -0.38
CA GLN A 36 28.68 10.91 -0.12
C GLN A 36 30.07 10.30 -0.37
N ASN A 37 30.21 8.98 -0.23
CA ASN A 37 31.46 8.28 -0.48
C ASN A 37 31.68 7.94 -1.96
N ILE A 38 30.66 8.09 -2.80
CA ILE A 38 30.69 7.83 -4.23
C ILE A 38 30.97 9.17 -4.94
N PRO A 39 31.92 9.23 -5.89
CA PRO A 39 32.12 10.44 -6.69
C PRO A 39 30.83 10.87 -7.42
N ASN A 40 30.60 12.18 -7.53
CA ASN A 40 29.44 12.73 -8.23
C ASN A 40 29.35 12.33 -9.72
N SER A 41 30.50 12.08 -10.35
CA SER A 41 30.63 11.65 -11.75
C SER A 41 30.76 10.14 -11.92
N PHE A 42 30.41 9.34 -10.91
CA PHE A 42 30.60 7.89 -10.95
C PHE A 42 29.60 7.17 -11.86
N TYR A 43 28.36 7.67 -11.92
CA TYR A 43 27.29 7.08 -12.73
C TYR A 43 27.00 7.95 -13.96
N ASP A 44 26.80 7.29 -15.10
CA ASP A 44 26.36 7.96 -16.34
C ASP A 44 24.84 8.06 -16.44
N LEU A 45 24.09 7.25 -15.68
CA LEU A 45 22.63 7.21 -15.67
C LEU A 45 22.12 6.69 -14.32
N ILE A 46 21.05 7.30 -13.79
CA ILE A 46 20.31 6.79 -12.64
C ILE A 46 18.87 6.50 -13.04
N ILE A 47 18.39 5.31 -12.69
CA ILE A 47 16.99 4.91 -12.85
C ILE A 47 16.38 4.76 -11.46
N VAL A 48 15.25 5.42 -11.23
CA VAL A 48 14.54 5.42 -9.95
C VAL A 48 13.16 4.83 -10.17
N ASP A 49 12.93 3.67 -9.57
CA ASP A 49 11.62 3.05 -9.54
C ASP A 49 10.76 3.63 -8.39
N GLU A 50 9.46 3.70 -8.60
CA GLU A 50 8.47 4.31 -7.69
C GLU A 50 8.90 5.67 -7.15
N CYS A 51 9.27 6.58 -8.06
CA CYS A 51 9.94 7.84 -7.73
C CYS A 51 9.13 8.76 -6.78
N HIS A 52 7.81 8.62 -6.76
CA HIS A 52 6.90 9.40 -5.91
C HIS A 52 6.99 9.05 -4.42
N ARG A 53 7.43 7.83 -4.05
CA ARG A 53 7.62 7.42 -2.64
C ARG A 53 8.97 7.87 -2.07
N SER A 54 9.79 8.52 -2.89
CA SER A 54 11.19 8.80 -2.59
C SER A 54 11.52 10.27 -2.36
N THR A 55 10.51 11.14 -2.19
CA THR A 55 10.72 12.56 -1.92
C THR A 55 10.67 12.89 -0.43
N ASN A 56 11.73 12.51 0.28
CA ASN A 56 12.09 13.18 1.53
C ASN A 56 13.24 14.16 1.24
N ILE A 57 13.40 15.22 2.05
CA ILE A 57 14.44 16.25 1.87
C ILE A 57 15.83 15.62 1.73
N ASN A 58 16.12 14.58 2.51
CA ASN A 58 17.40 13.86 2.43
C ASN A 58 17.60 13.14 1.09
N ARG A 59 16.52 12.61 0.50
CA ARG A 59 16.60 11.86 -0.76
C ARG A 59 16.84 12.78 -1.95
N LYS A 60 16.34 14.02 -1.91
CA LYS A 60 16.69 15.06 -2.89
C LYS A 60 18.20 15.30 -2.97
N LEU A 61 18.87 15.37 -1.81
CA LEU A 61 20.33 15.55 -1.74
C LEU A 61 21.10 14.41 -2.42
N ILE A 62 20.60 13.18 -2.35
CA ILE A 62 21.21 12.02 -3.02
C ILE A 62 21.20 12.24 -4.53
N PHE A 63 20.06 12.64 -5.09
CA PHE A 63 19.94 12.83 -6.52
C PHE A 63 20.78 14.02 -6.97
N ASP A 64 20.73 15.14 -6.25
CA ASP A 64 21.51 16.35 -6.55
C ASP A 64 23.03 16.13 -6.45
N HIS A 65 23.49 15.14 -5.69
CA HIS A 65 24.90 14.76 -5.62
C HIS A 65 25.44 14.18 -6.93
N PHE A 66 24.63 13.41 -7.67
CA PHE A 66 25.09 12.77 -8.91
C PHE A 66 24.85 13.66 -10.15
N LEU A 67 25.91 13.89 -10.91
CA LEU A 67 25.93 14.72 -12.12
C LEU A 67 25.64 13.88 -13.36
N CYS A 68 24.44 13.31 -13.44
CA CYS A 68 24.01 12.49 -14.57
C CYS A 68 22.51 12.60 -14.86
N PRO A 69 22.08 12.24 -16.08
CA PRO A 69 20.66 12.07 -16.40
C PRO A 69 19.96 11.09 -15.45
N ARG A 70 18.68 11.37 -15.19
CA ARG A 70 17.84 10.60 -14.27
C ARG A 70 16.56 10.18 -14.99
N ILE A 71 16.13 8.95 -14.81
CA ILE A 71 14.86 8.43 -15.30
C ILE A 71 14.02 8.01 -14.09
N GLY A 72 12.87 8.65 -13.91
CA GLY A 72 11.91 8.28 -12.88
C GLY A 72 10.80 7.42 -13.47
N LEU A 73 10.54 6.27 -12.85
CA LEU A 73 9.41 5.40 -13.18
C LEU A 73 8.38 5.49 -12.04
N THR A 74 7.10 5.59 -12.40
CA THR A 74 6.01 5.59 -11.43
C THR A 74 4.74 5.04 -12.07
N ALA A 75 4.05 4.14 -11.37
CA ALA A 75 2.76 3.63 -11.80
C ALA A 75 1.60 4.55 -11.40
N THR A 76 1.80 5.41 -10.39
CA THR A 76 0.79 6.34 -9.89
C THR A 76 1.22 7.79 -10.09
N PRO A 77 1.06 8.34 -11.31
CA PRO A 77 1.21 9.77 -11.54
C PRO A 77 -0.01 10.47 -10.94
N ARG A 78 -0.06 10.66 -9.61
CA ARG A 78 -1.10 11.51 -9.02
C ARG A 78 -0.87 12.92 -9.58
N LYS A 79 -1.83 13.44 -10.36
CA LYS A 79 -1.84 14.87 -10.65
C LYS A 79 -2.15 15.59 -9.35
N ALA A 80 -1.18 16.32 -8.82
CA ALA A 80 -1.36 17.19 -7.68
C ALA A 80 -2.23 18.39 -8.07
N ILE A 81 -3.53 18.15 -8.24
CA ILE A 81 -4.51 19.16 -8.59
C ILE A 81 -5.14 19.59 -7.27
N ALA A 82 -4.88 20.84 -6.87
CA ALA A 82 -5.64 21.47 -5.81
C ALA A 82 -7.14 21.40 -6.17
N ALA A 83 -7.94 20.71 -5.36
CA ALA A 83 -9.39 20.82 -5.47
C ALA A 83 -9.74 22.31 -5.31
N LYS A 84 -10.55 22.88 -6.22
CA LYS A 84 -10.90 24.32 -6.21
C LYS A 84 -11.28 24.77 -4.79
N GLY A 85 -10.46 25.64 -4.20
CA GLY A 85 -10.69 26.23 -2.88
C GLY A 85 -10.12 25.46 -1.68
N LYS A 86 -9.27 24.45 -1.86
CA LYS A 86 -8.48 23.81 -0.78
C LYS A 86 -6.98 23.92 -1.05
N ASP A 87 -6.21 24.07 0.02
CA ASP A 87 -4.75 23.93 -0.01
C ASP A 87 -4.37 22.50 -0.43
N LEU A 88 -3.25 22.35 -1.13
CA LEU A 88 -2.72 21.02 -1.48
C LEU A 88 -2.40 20.26 -0.19
N SER A 89 -2.69 18.95 -0.18
CA SER A 89 -2.22 18.09 0.89
C SER A 89 -0.68 17.98 0.85
N GLU A 90 -0.06 17.63 1.98
CA GLU A 90 1.39 17.37 2.03
C GLU A 90 1.81 16.29 1.02
N GLU A 91 0.94 15.30 0.77
CA GLU A 91 1.15 14.27 -0.25
C GLU A 91 1.19 14.85 -1.67
N ASP A 92 0.25 15.75 -2.00
CA ASP A 92 0.19 16.36 -3.33
C ASP A 92 1.38 17.30 -3.59
N LEU A 93 1.86 17.99 -2.55
CA LEU A 93 3.09 18.78 -2.62
C LEU A 93 4.32 17.91 -2.90
N ALA A 94 4.45 16.77 -2.21
CA ALA A 94 5.54 15.82 -2.41
C ALA A 94 5.57 15.27 -3.84
N ILE A 95 4.40 15.06 -4.45
CA ILE A 95 4.30 14.61 -5.84
C ILE A 95 4.78 15.69 -6.82
N LEU A 96 4.37 16.95 -6.65
CA LEU A 96 4.89 18.06 -7.47
C LEU A 96 6.40 18.22 -7.35
N ASP A 97 6.92 18.08 -6.14
CA ASP A 97 8.36 18.14 -5.90
C ASP A 97 9.10 16.95 -6.53
N THR A 98 8.45 15.79 -6.64
CA THR A 98 8.96 14.64 -7.40
C THR A 98 9.08 15.01 -8.88
N TYR A 99 8.03 15.51 -9.52
CA TYR A 99 8.08 15.87 -10.94
C TYR A 99 9.18 16.90 -11.23
N LYS A 100 9.31 17.92 -10.39
CA LYS A 100 10.39 18.91 -10.49
C LYS A 100 11.77 18.30 -10.36
N LEU A 101 11.96 17.32 -9.46
CA LEU A 101 13.24 16.64 -9.25
C LEU A 101 13.72 15.87 -10.50
N PHE A 102 12.79 15.39 -11.32
CA PHE A 102 13.08 14.68 -12.57
C PHE A 102 13.03 15.59 -13.81
N GLY A 103 12.92 16.92 -13.63
CA GLY A 103 12.93 17.88 -14.74
C GLY A 103 11.58 18.09 -15.42
N CYS A 104 10.50 17.53 -14.88
CA CYS A 104 9.13 17.74 -15.36
C CYS A 104 8.53 19.01 -14.73
N GLU A 105 8.96 20.19 -15.17
CA GLU A 105 8.54 21.50 -14.58
C GLU A 105 7.03 21.76 -14.68
N THR A 106 6.38 21.22 -15.71
CA THR A 106 4.93 21.33 -15.94
C THR A 106 4.11 20.41 -15.04
N GLY A 107 4.74 19.50 -14.29
CA GLY A 107 4.05 18.46 -13.52
C GLY A 107 3.46 17.34 -14.39
N GLU A 108 3.84 17.26 -15.66
CA GLU A 108 3.43 16.20 -16.58
C GLU A 108 4.64 15.31 -16.94
N PRO A 109 4.46 13.98 -17.02
CA PRO A 109 5.54 13.07 -17.41
C PRO A 109 5.86 13.18 -18.91
N ASP A 110 7.10 12.87 -19.28
CA ASP A 110 7.52 12.81 -20.71
C ASP A 110 6.73 11.77 -21.51
N TYR A 111 6.31 10.69 -20.85
CA TYR A 111 5.49 9.64 -21.42
C TYR A 111 4.55 9.06 -20.37
N GLN A 112 3.31 8.78 -20.77
CA GLN A 112 2.29 8.19 -19.90
C GLN A 112 1.59 7.04 -20.62
N PHE A 113 1.51 5.89 -19.94
CA PHE A 113 0.73 4.74 -20.39
C PHE A 113 -0.37 4.45 -19.37
N ASP A 114 -1.57 4.94 -19.66
CA ASP A 114 -2.69 4.90 -18.71
C ASP A 114 -3.38 3.55 -18.63
N LEU A 115 -4.02 3.31 -17.49
CA LEU A 115 -4.85 2.12 -17.24
C LEU A 115 -5.91 1.93 -18.33
N THR A 116 -6.57 3.00 -18.78
CA THR A 116 -7.57 2.94 -19.86
C THR A 116 -6.97 2.45 -21.17
N ARG A 117 -5.77 2.92 -21.51
CA ARG A 117 -5.05 2.49 -22.72
C ARG A 117 -4.58 1.05 -22.58
N GLY A 118 -4.03 0.67 -21.42
CA GLY A 118 -3.60 -0.70 -21.16
C GLY A 118 -4.73 -1.72 -21.23
N ILE A 119 -5.94 -1.38 -20.76
CA ILE A 119 -7.12 -2.23 -20.90
C ILE A 119 -7.59 -2.27 -22.37
N GLY A 120 -7.62 -1.12 -23.04
CA GLY A 120 -8.07 -1.03 -24.44
C GLY A 120 -7.15 -1.73 -25.44
N GLU A 121 -5.85 -1.81 -25.15
CA GLU A 121 -4.85 -2.55 -25.94
C GLU A 121 -4.65 -4.00 -25.45
N GLU A 122 -5.50 -4.50 -24.54
CA GLU A 122 -5.47 -5.88 -24.02
C GLU A 122 -4.19 -6.28 -23.25
N PHE A 123 -3.38 -5.29 -22.83
CA PHE A 123 -2.23 -5.53 -21.96
C PHE A 123 -2.62 -5.68 -20.47
N LEU A 124 -3.75 -5.09 -20.06
CA LEU A 124 -4.26 -5.12 -18.68
C LEU A 124 -5.67 -5.71 -18.61
N ALA A 125 -5.96 -6.43 -17.53
CA ALA A 125 -7.28 -6.99 -17.30
C ALA A 125 -8.31 -5.88 -16.96
N PRO A 126 -9.53 -5.94 -17.53
CA PRO A 126 -10.61 -5.03 -17.13
C PRO A 126 -11.03 -5.33 -15.68
N TYR A 127 -11.50 -4.30 -14.98
CA TYR A 127 -11.97 -4.40 -13.60
C TYR A 127 -13.36 -3.80 -13.44
N GLN A 128 -14.10 -4.27 -12.44
CA GLN A 128 -15.38 -3.71 -12.04
C GLN A 128 -15.27 -3.20 -10.62
N VAL A 129 -15.71 -1.95 -10.40
CA VAL A 129 -15.74 -1.35 -9.06
C VAL A 129 -17.11 -1.60 -8.45
N LEU A 130 -17.15 -2.35 -7.35
CA LEU A 130 -18.33 -2.51 -6.52
C LEU A 130 -18.10 -1.79 -5.20
N SER A 131 -18.88 -0.75 -4.93
CA SER A 131 -18.86 -0.04 -3.65
C SER A 131 -19.98 -0.55 -2.77
N ILE A 132 -19.62 -1.17 -1.65
CA ILE A 132 -20.56 -1.67 -0.65
C ILE A 132 -20.40 -0.82 0.60
N GLU A 133 -21.44 -0.06 0.95
CA GLU A 133 -21.50 0.75 2.16
C GLU A 133 -22.65 0.25 3.04
N THR A 134 -22.38 -0.01 4.32
CA THR A 134 -23.47 -0.38 5.25
C THR A 134 -24.31 0.84 5.58
N GLU A 135 -25.61 0.66 5.83
CA GLU A 135 -26.50 1.76 6.22
C GLU A 135 -26.00 2.51 7.46
N LEU A 136 -25.38 1.79 8.41
CA LEU A 136 -24.80 2.36 9.61
C LEU A 136 -23.58 3.24 9.28
N THR A 137 -22.71 2.80 8.35
CA THR A 137 -21.59 3.62 7.85
C THR A 137 -22.10 4.88 7.14
N LYS A 138 -23.13 4.74 6.31
CA LYS A 138 -23.76 5.87 5.61
C LYS A 138 -24.35 6.88 6.58
N LEU A 139 -25.10 6.42 7.58
CA LEU A 139 -25.69 7.25 8.63
C LEU A 139 -24.61 7.95 9.48
N ALA A 140 -23.55 7.23 9.81
CA ALA A 140 -22.40 7.76 10.54
C ALA A 140 -21.70 8.89 9.79
N ARG A 141 -21.54 8.76 8.47
CA ARG A 141 -20.96 9.80 7.61
C ARG A 141 -21.85 11.03 7.46
N GLU A 142 -23.16 10.83 7.29
CA GLU A 142 -24.08 11.93 7.01
C GLU A 142 -24.48 12.72 8.26
N LYS A 143 -24.69 12.04 9.39
CA LYS A 143 -25.30 12.65 10.59
C LYS A 143 -24.41 12.60 11.84
N GLY A 144 -23.35 11.78 11.81
CA GLY A 144 -22.68 11.34 13.04
C GLY A 144 -23.59 10.38 13.82
N VAL A 145 -23.04 9.29 14.35
CA VAL A 145 -23.83 8.39 15.21
C VAL A 145 -23.63 8.80 16.65
N GLU A 146 -24.71 9.24 17.30
CA GLU A 146 -24.76 9.34 18.76
C GLU A 146 -25.05 7.95 19.32
N PHE A 147 -24.12 7.40 20.09
CA PHE A 147 -24.35 6.16 20.83
C PHE A 147 -24.63 6.48 22.29
N SER A 148 -25.74 5.97 22.81
CA SER A 148 -26.09 6.03 24.25
C SER A 148 -25.54 4.85 25.05
N TYR A 149 -25.04 3.80 24.37
CA TYR A 149 -24.45 2.63 25.00
C TYR A 149 -23.30 2.06 24.17
N VAL A 150 -22.41 1.34 24.83
CA VAL A 150 -21.34 0.53 24.24
C VAL A 150 -21.44 -0.91 24.75
N LEU A 151 -21.01 -1.88 23.96
CA LEU A 151 -20.98 -3.28 24.39
C LEU A 151 -19.62 -3.59 25.03
N ASP A 152 -19.66 -4.29 26.16
CA ASP A 152 -18.47 -4.84 26.81
C ASP A 152 -17.77 -5.84 25.87
N PRO A 153 -16.44 -5.76 25.67
CA PRO A 153 -15.71 -6.60 24.73
C PRO A 153 -15.76 -8.11 25.06
N ASP A 154 -15.81 -8.46 26.34
CA ASP A 154 -15.70 -9.85 26.79
C ASP A 154 -17.09 -10.46 27.04
N GLU A 155 -18.02 -9.66 27.58
CA GLU A 155 -19.33 -10.17 28.01
C GLU A 155 -20.49 -9.75 27.11
N ARG A 156 -20.26 -8.91 26.09
CA ARG A 156 -21.29 -8.31 25.22
C ARG A 156 -22.44 -7.65 26.01
N ARG A 157 -22.19 -7.24 27.26
CA ARG A 157 -23.18 -6.52 28.08
C ARG A 157 -23.28 -5.08 27.62
N ARG A 158 -24.48 -4.53 27.63
CA ARG A 158 -24.70 -3.12 27.34
C ARG A 158 -24.21 -2.28 28.52
N ILE A 159 -23.22 -1.44 28.28
CA ILE A 159 -22.73 -0.41 29.17
C ILE A 159 -23.31 0.91 28.69
N GLU A 160 -24.24 1.48 29.45
CA GLU A 160 -24.79 2.81 29.15
C GLU A 160 -23.73 3.88 29.39
N LEU A 161 -23.63 4.82 28.45
CA LEU A 161 -22.70 5.95 28.54
C LEU A 161 -23.40 7.10 29.27
N ASP A 162 -22.77 7.59 30.33
CA ASP A 162 -23.30 8.65 31.20
C ASP A 162 -23.50 10.00 30.46
N GLN A 163 -22.90 10.17 29.28
CA GLN A 163 -23.10 11.30 28.37
C GLN A 163 -23.07 10.84 26.91
N GLN A 164 -23.95 11.41 26.07
CA GLN A 164 -23.90 11.22 24.61
C GLN A 164 -22.53 11.69 24.09
N LYS A 165 -21.66 10.74 23.73
CA LYS A 165 -20.38 11.04 23.08
C LYS A 165 -20.55 10.94 21.58
N LYS A 166 -20.26 12.05 20.90
CA LYS A 166 -20.14 12.09 19.44
C LYS A 166 -18.83 11.43 19.04
N LEU A 167 -18.86 10.11 18.83
CA LEU A 167 -17.70 9.38 18.32
C LEU A 167 -17.56 9.72 16.82
N MET A 168 -16.41 10.27 16.43
CA MET A 168 -16.03 10.38 15.02
C MET A 168 -15.91 8.96 14.44
N LEU A 169 -16.23 8.78 13.14
CA LEU A 169 -16.17 7.49 12.42
C LEU A 169 -14.88 6.69 12.71
N GLU A 170 -13.75 7.37 12.86
CA GLU A 170 -12.45 6.77 13.16
C GLU A 170 -12.42 5.99 14.47
N GLN A 171 -13.19 6.39 15.50
CA GLN A 171 -13.29 5.66 16.78
C GLN A 171 -14.28 4.49 16.71
N LEU A 172 -15.25 4.56 15.79
CA LEU A 172 -16.20 3.51 15.46
C LEU A 172 -15.48 2.34 14.76
N GLU A 173 -14.58 2.65 13.83
CA GLU A 173 -13.73 1.66 13.15
C GLU A 173 -12.66 1.06 14.07
N ARG A 174 -12.06 1.83 14.98
CA ARG A 174 -10.98 1.32 15.83
C ARG A 174 -11.43 0.43 16.98
N LYS A 175 -12.69 0.52 17.41
CA LYS A 175 -13.15 -0.11 18.68
C LYS A 175 -14.43 -0.95 18.56
N TYR A 176 -15.22 -0.77 17.49
CA TYR A 176 -16.55 -1.40 17.32
C TYR A 176 -16.79 -1.97 15.92
N ILE A 177 -15.74 -2.44 15.23
CA ILE A 177 -15.94 -3.35 14.09
C ILE A 177 -16.36 -4.69 14.69
N SER A 178 -17.67 -4.86 14.82
CA SER A 178 -18.28 -6.07 15.34
C SER A 178 -17.78 -7.26 14.54
N GLU A 179 -17.50 -8.36 15.23
CA GLU A 179 -17.31 -9.67 14.60
C GLU A 179 -18.43 -9.94 13.57
N ASP A 180 -19.64 -9.42 13.82
CA ASP A 180 -20.78 -9.48 12.90
C ASP A 180 -20.51 -8.79 11.56
N ARG A 181 -19.84 -7.63 11.50
CA ARG A 181 -19.48 -6.99 10.23
C ARG A 181 -18.47 -7.84 9.46
N CYS A 182 -17.47 -8.39 10.15
CA CYS A 182 -16.49 -9.30 9.54
C CYS A 182 -17.15 -10.59 9.05
N LEU A 183 -18.13 -11.12 9.80
CA LEU A 183 -18.93 -12.28 9.40
C LEU A 183 -19.79 -11.97 8.18
N ARG A 184 -20.46 -10.81 8.14
CA ARG A 184 -21.22 -10.38 6.95
C ARG A 184 -20.32 -10.26 5.73
N ILE A 185 -19.15 -9.64 5.85
CA ILE A 185 -18.18 -9.56 4.76
C ILE A 185 -17.78 -10.97 4.30
N ALA A 186 -17.52 -11.89 5.23
CA ALA A 186 -17.18 -13.27 4.90
C ALA A 186 -18.31 -14.04 4.21
N GLU A 187 -19.57 -13.83 4.62
CA GLU A 187 -20.77 -14.39 3.99
C GLU A 187 -20.95 -13.87 2.56
N GLU A 188 -20.81 -12.56 2.36
CA GLU A 188 -20.90 -11.93 1.03
C GLU A 188 -19.79 -12.44 0.10
N ILE A 189 -18.55 -12.56 0.61
CA ILE A 189 -17.45 -13.16 -0.16
C ILE A 189 -17.82 -14.58 -0.56
N LYS A 190 -18.28 -15.43 0.37
CA LYS A 190 -18.67 -16.81 0.06
C LYS A 190 -19.81 -16.90 -0.97
N ALA A 191 -20.77 -15.98 -0.94
CA ALA A 191 -21.86 -15.94 -1.89
C ALA A 191 -21.42 -15.52 -3.31
N HIS A 192 -20.34 -14.74 -3.41
CA HIS A 192 -19.87 -14.14 -4.65
C HIS A 192 -18.54 -14.72 -5.18
N THR A 193 -17.90 -15.63 -4.45
CA THR A 193 -16.67 -16.31 -4.91
C THR A 193 -16.96 -17.71 -5.43
N GLU A 194 -16.37 -18.04 -6.57
CA GLU A 194 -16.31 -19.40 -7.08
C GLU A 194 -15.03 -20.12 -6.63
N TYR A 195 -15.06 -21.45 -6.66
CA TYR A 195 -13.89 -22.25 -6.29
C TYR A 195 -12.73 -22.00 -7.27
N GLY A 196 -11.59 -21.55 -6.74
CA GLY A 196 -10.37 -21.27 -7.51
C GLY A 196 -10.06 -19.78 -7.71
N GLU A 197 -10.97 -18.89 -7.35
CA GLU A 197 -10.73 -17.45 -7.38
C GLU A 197 -9.79 -17.01 -6.24
N LYS A 198 -8.88 -16.10 -6.56
CA LYS A 198 -7.94 -15.53 -5.57
C LYS A 198 -8.50 -14.19 -5.07
N VAL A 199 -8.68 -14.07 -3.76
CA VAL A 199 -9.18 -12.85 -3.12
C VAL A 199 -8.09 -12.25 -2.24
N LEU A 200 -7.84 -10.95 -2.40
CA LEU A 200 -6.98 -10.16 -1.51
C LEU A 200 -7.84 -9.18 -0.73
N LEU A 201 -7.71 -9.19 0.60
CA LEU A 201 -8.43 -8.30 1.50
C LEU A 201 -7.44 -7.40 2.23
N PHE A 202 -7.59 -6.10 2.06
CA PHE A 202 -6.73 -5.10 2.69
C PHE A 202 -7.37 -4.60 3.99
N GLY A 203 -6.76 -4.94 5.12
CA GLY A 203 -7.15 -4.42 6.43
C GLY A 203 -6.43 -3.12 6.79
N VAL A 204 -7.07 -2.31 7.61
CA VAL A 204 -6.54 -1.00 8.09
C VAL A 204 -5.40 -1.16 9.10
N SER A 205 -5.42 -2.23 9.90
CA SER A 205 -4.42 -2.50 10.94
C SER A 205 -4.20 -4.00 11.09
N GLN A 206 -3.09 -4.42 11.70
CA GLN A 206 -2.81 -5.84 11.89
C GLN A 206 -3.90 -6.57 12.72
N PRO A 207 -4.42 -6.01 13.83
CA PRO A 207 -5.56 -6.60 14.53
C PRO A 207 -6.80 -6.73 13.64
N HIS A 208 -7.04 -5.73 12.78
CA HIS A 208 -8.13 -5.76 11.82
C HIS A 208 -7.91 -6.78 10.70
N CYS A 209 -6.68 -7.17 10.34
CA CYS A 209 -6.46 -8.27 9.39
C CYS A 209 -6.82 -9.63 10.01
N THR A 210 -6.55 -9.83 11.30
CA THR A 210 -6.80 -11.10 11.98
C THR A 210 -8.29 -11.42 12.16
N MET A 211 -9.13 -10.41 12.37
CA MET A 211 -10.58 -10.57 12.56
C MET A 211 -11.33 -11.15 11.34
N PRO A 212 -11.22 -10.59 10.12
CA PRO A 212 -11.86 -11.13 8.92
C PRO A 212 -11.25 -12.48 8.53
N THR A 213 -9.95 -12.72 8.75
CA THR A 213 -9.36 -14.06 8.54
C THR A 213 -10.05 -15.13 9.39
N LYS A 214 -10.29 -14.85 10.67
CA LYS A 214 -11.05 -15.76 11.55
C LYS A 214 -12.50 -15.95 11.07
N ALA A 215 -13.16 -14.86 10.66
CA ALA A 215 -14.53 -14.92 10.15
C ALA A 215 -14.65 -15.73 8.86
N LEU A 216 -13.72 -15.55 7.91
CA LEU A 216 -13.65 -16.31 6.66
C LEU A 216 -13.41 -17.78 6.94
N ASN A 217 -12.41 -18.13 7.75
CA ASN A 217 -12.15 -19.53 8.09
C ASN A 217 -13.36 -20.19 8.78
N LYS A 218 -14.14 -19.45 9.58
CA LYS A 218 -15.37 -19.96 10.19
C LYS A 218 -16.50 -20.17 9.17
N VAL A 219 -16.66 -19.27 8.20
CA VAL A 219 -17.74 -19.33 7.19
C VAL A 219 -17.44 -20.35 6.08
N PHE A 220 -16.17 -20.54 5.76
CA PHE A 220 -15.70 -21.50 4.76
C PHE A 220 -15.38 -22.90 5.35
N ALA A 221 -15.27 -23.04 6.67
CA ALA A 221 -15.21 -24.35 7.32
C ALA A 221 -16.48 -25.16 7.01
N ALA A 222 -16.31 -26.33 6.39
CA ALA A 222 -17.39 -27.28 6.19
C ALA A 222 -17.78 -27.92 7.55
N PRO A 223 -19.08 -28.22 7.79
CA PRO A 223 -19.53 -28.79 9.07
C PRO A 223 -18.95 -30.17 9.42
N GLU A 224 -18.33 -30.89 8.49
CA GLU A 224 -18.00 -32.32 8.63
C GLU A 224 -16.51 -32.67 8.59
N ASP A 225 -15.60 -31.70 8.42
CA ASP A 225 -14.15 -31.98 8.33
C ASP A 225 -13.34 -31.29 9.45
N GLU A 226 -12.88 -32.08 10.43
CA GLU A 226 -11.82 -31.70 11.39
C GLU A 226 -10.48 -31.33 10.70
N THR A 227 -10.38 -31.60 9.39
CA THR A 227 -9.23 -31.36 8.52
C THR A 227 -9.45 -30.22 7.52
N SER A 228 -10.47 -29.37 7.73
CA SER A 228 -10.80 -28.30 6.79
C SER A 228 -9.58 -27.40 6.51
N PRO A 229 -9.15 -27.25 5.24
CA PRO A 229 -8.00 -26.44 4.88
C PRO A 229 -8.25 -24.98 5.24
N ARG A 230 -7.24 -24.30 5.80
CA ARG A 230 -7.32 -22.85 6.07
C ARG A 230 -7.61 -22.12 4.75
N TYR A 231 -8.80 -21.52 4.65
CA TYR A 231 -9.26 -20.83 3.45
C TYR A 231 -8.58 -19.45 3.32
N ALA A 232 -8.41 -18.75 4.44
CA ALA A 232 -7.79 -17.43 4.49
C ALA A 232 -6.62 -17.40 5.48
N GLU A 233 -5.58 -16.64 5.14
CA GLU A 233 -4.40 -16.43 5.97
C GLU A 233 -4.07 -14.94 6.03
N ALA A 234 -3.62 -14.46 7.19
CA ALA A 234 -3.27 -13.06 7.39
C ALA A 234 -1.77 -12.85 7.18
N ILE A 235 -1.42 -12.06 6.17
CA ILE A 235 -0.04 -11.64 5.91
C ILE A 235 0.22 -10.36 6.73
N ILE A 236 0.84 -10.50 7.90
CA ILE A 236 1.16 -9.40 8.85
C ILE A 236 2.63 -9.50 9.29
N SER A 237 3.23 -8.38 9.70
CA SER A 237 4.66 -8.32 10.09
C SER A 237 4.99 -9.21 11.29
N ASP A 238 4.04 -9.39 12.20
CA ASP A 238 4.25 -10.14 13.43
C ASP A 238 4.24 -11.68 13.21
N ASN A 239 3.87 -12.14 12.00
CA ASN A 239 3.87 -13.56 11.61
C ASN A 239 5.18 -13.96 10.87
N ASN A 240 6.33 -13.72 11.51
CA ASN A 240 7.65 -13.97 10.91
C ASN A 240 7.91 -15.42 10.47
N ASP A 241 7.33 -16.42 11.15
CA ASP A 241 7.56 -17.83 10.80
C ASP A 241 6.85 -18.26 9.50
N LEU A 242 5.83 -17.52 9.04
CA LEU A 242 5.02 -17.83 7.85
C LEU A 242 5.39 -16.98 6.63
N ASN A 243 5.94 -15.78 6.85
CA ASN A 243 6.41 -14.92 5.74
C ASN A 243 7.68 -15.45 5.06
N ALA A 244 8.33 -16.48 5.65
CA ALA A 244 9.56 -17.09 5.16
C ALA A 244 9.35 -18.22 4.13
N THR A 245 8.13 -18.73 3.94
CA THR A 245 7.85 -19.84 2.97
C THR A 245 7.46 -19.34 1.57
N GLY A 246 7.92 -18.14 1.20
CA GLY A 246 7.80 -17.58 -0.14
C GLY A 246 8.94 -17.94 -1.08
N ASP A 247 9.58 -19.11 -0.93
CA ASP A 247 10.44 -19.67 -1.98
C ASP A 247 9.54 -20.25 -3.08
N ILE A 248 9.20 -19.41 -4.07
CA ILE A 248 8.78 -19.83 -5.42
C ILE A 248 9.94 -19.54 -6.36
#